data_AF-A0AAU1PLX4-F1
#
_entry.id   AF-A0AAU1PLX4-F1
#
_cell.length_a   1.000
_cell.length_b   1.000
_cell.length_c   1.000
_cell.angle_alpha   90.00
_cell.angle_beta   90.00
_cell.angle_gamma   90.00
#
_symmetry.space_group_name_H-M   'P 1'
#
loop_
_entity.id
_entity.type
_entity.pdbx_description
1 polymer ?
#
loop_
_entity_poly.entity_id
_entity_poly.type
_entity_poly.pdbx_seq_one_letter_code
_entity_poly.pdbx_strand_id
1 'polypeptide(L)'
;MGTTSLPGVRLWLRRLLDDLRAGRSCLWLVPDAQIGHQGVGAEALMDELLHELGDFLLVAPGEAGADPGEAPALAGPASVPALAPTVWGGADALLDYDDGLAGFGSAPRAPAAAEDRVVPPPVRADADLLGRLAKELPAMPREAAGEPEDRMEEILSRLTGGGPGTAAETRVIVVRAWHEAVSTVATDLLRRLSAAVKEAGLPPGARPRLLVLATYSALPPELPDQMARENIGVHWWWGAVGRLDTATVVSTARPSRPGPAAHRRLLEFVTQATIVEVCGPFLDVAAELAAGWDGVPESLPEALLRAVGAAGPGADTASGSASASGGVGYPVLGRSDRAGSSVQQPDMAIRPAWNAGQVDAWDGQLRYDPRRELGREHEDTLRKRVWLAQNRALLPLLDDAREDFTEVIRVRSRLPLAQLAERYRSRPVGGVVVPVAESTARGLSGLELGAMWGAHVNADVSLKRTEAERLRVFWDARNRLAHRTPLDAPRLDRLARALSH
;
A
#
# COMPACT_ATOMS: atom_id res chain seq x y z
N MET A 1 -9.35 15.50 3.18
CA MET A 1 -8.33 15.33 2.12
C MET A 1 -8.79 14.15 1.29
N GLY A 2 -8.99 14.31 -0.02
CA GLY A 2 -9.39 13.20 -0.89
C GLY A 2 -8.25 12.20 -1.04
N THR A 3 -8.53 10.92 -0.99
CA THR A 3 -7.51 9.85 -1.06
C THR A 3 -6.85 9.74 -2.43
N THR A 4 -7.48 10.26 -3.48
CA THR A 4 -6.87 10.43 -4.81
C THR A 4 -5.64 11.34 -4.78
N SER A 5 -5.52 12.21 -3.77
CA SER A 5 -4.36 13.10 -3.58
C SER A 5 -3.16 12.45 -2.90
N LEU A 6 -3.28 11.19 -2.45
CA LEU A 6 -2.22 10.48 -1.73
C LEU A 6 -1.05 10.14 -2.67
N PRO A 7 0.21 10.36 -2.26
CA PRO A 7 1.40 10.12 -3.10
C PRO A 7 1.46 8.74 -3.79
N GLY A 8 1.25 7.64 -3.06
CA GLY A 8 1.31 6.28 -3.61
C GLY A 8 0.16 6.02 -4.56
N VAL A 9 -1.05 6.47 -4.22
CA VAL A 9 -2.24 6.38 -5.10
C VAL A 9 -1.99 7.10 -6.42
N ARG A 10 -1.44 8.33 -6.38
CA ARG A 10 -1.10 9.09 -7.59
C ARG A 10 -0.03 8.40 -8.43
N LEU A 11 1.01 7.86 -7.79
CA LEU A 11 2.05 7.10 -8.50
C LEU A 11 1.48 5.85 -9.17
N TRP A 12 0.56 5.15 -8.50
CA TRP A 12 -0.12 3.98 -9.02
C TRP A 12 -1.02 4.34 -10.21
N LEU A 13 -1.87 5.37 -10.08
CA LEU A 13 -2.74 5.85 -11.16
C LEU A 13 -1.93 6.32 -12.37
N ARG A 14 -0.80 7.00 -12.13
CA ARG A 14 0.11 7.43 -13.19
C ARG A 14 0.66 6.26 -13.99
N ARG A 15 1.01 5.12 -13.37
CA ARG A 15 1.46 3.92 -14.11
C ARG A 15 0.38 3.38 -15.05
N LEU A 16 -0.86 3.35 -14.58
CA LEU A 16 -2.01 2.95 -15.42
C LEU A 16 -2.23 3.94 -16.57
N LEU A 17 -2.16 5.24 -16.30
CA LEU A 17 -2.25 6.29 -17.34
C LEU A 17 -1.11 6.19 -18.35
N ASP A 18 0.12 5.91 -17.91
CA ASP A 18 1.28 5.77 -18.77
C ASP A 18 1.13 4.56 -19.71
N ASP A 19 0.58 3.43 -19.24
CA ASP A 19 0.26 2.27 -20.08
C ASP A 19 -0.83 2.59 -21.12
N LEU A 20 -1.90 3.28 -20.71
CA LEU A 20 -2.94 3.76 -21.63
C LEU A 20 -2.36 4.75 -22.66
N ARG A 21 -1.51 5.69 -22.25
CA ARG A 21 -0.84 6.66 -23.15
C ARG A 21 0.15 5.98 -24.08
N ALA A 22 0.76 4.87 -23.66
CA ALA A 22 1.61 4.03 -24.48
C ALA A 22 0.84 3.15 -25.49
N GLY A 23 -0.49 3.31 -25.61
CA GLY A 23 -1.29 2.56 -26.57
C GLY A 23 -1.65 1.15 -26.12
N ARG A 24 -1.50 0.83 -24.83
CA ARG A 24 -1.93 -0.46 -24.27
C ARG A 24 -3.38 -0.34 -23.82
N SER A 25 -4.12 -1.44 -23.92
CA SER A 25 -5.38 -1.57 -23.21
C SER A 25 -5.09 -2.06 -21.79
N CYS A 26 -5.93 -1.70 -20.83
CA CYS A 26 -5.69 -1.99 -19.42
C CYS A 26 -6.87 -2.75 -18.78
N LEU A 27 -6.55 -3.73 -17.94
CA LEU A 27 -7.47 -4.33 -16.98
C LEU A 27 -7.10 -3.81 -15.60
N TRP A 28 -8.02 -3.10 -14.95
CA TRP A 28 -7.87 -2.63 -13.59
C TRP A 28 -8.70 -3.48 -12.64
N LEU A 29 -8.02 -4.15 -11.71
CA LEU A 29 -8.62 -5.00 -10.69
C LEU A 29 -8.67 -4.28 -9.35
N VAL A 30 -9.88 -4.13 -8.83
CA VAL A 30 -10.15 -3.57 -7.49
C VAL A 30 -10.75 -4.65 -6.58
N PRO A 31 -10.49 -4.61 -5.27
CA PRO A 31 -11.17 -5.52 -4.34
C PRO A 31 -12.66 -5.17 -4.22
N ASP A 32 -13.51 -6.18 -4.01
CA ASP A 32 -14.96 -6.00 -3.76
C ASP A 32 -15.24 -5.04 -2.60
N ALA A 33 -14.38 -5.03 -1.58
CA ALA A 33 -14.49 -4.11 -0.46
C ALA A 33 -14.40 -2.61 -0.84
N GLN A 34 -14.00 -2.29 -2.07
CA GLN A 34 -14.01 -0.91 -2.59
C GLN A 34 -15.26 -0.57 -3.42
N ILE A 35 -16.16 -1.53 -3.63
CA ILE A 35 -17.43 -1.33 -4.34
C ILE A 35 -18.56 -1.16 -3.33
N GLY A 36 -19.22 0.00 -3.34
CA GLY A 36 -20.47 0.24 -2.58
C GLY A 36 -20.33 0.85 -1.18
N HIS A 37 -19.11 1.17 -0.71
CA HIS A 37 -18.91 1.74 0.63
C HIS A 37 -18.72 3.27 0.65
N GLN A 38 -19.13 3.90 1.76
CA GLN A 38 -18.75 5.27 2.13
C GLN A 38 -17.26 5.30 2.51
N GLY A 39 -16.40 5.40 1.51
CA GLY A 39 -14.94 5.43 1.64
C GLY A 39 -14.31 5.81 0.29
N VAL A 40 -13.03 5.47 0.09
CA VAL A 40 -12.39 5.59 -1.23
C VAL A 40 -12.99 4.56 -2.18
N GLY A 41 -14.15 4.89 -2.74
CA GLY A 41 -14.80 4.02 -3.70
C GLY A 41 -13.94 3.93 -4.97
N ALA A 42 -13.96 2.75 -5.60
CA ALA A 42 -13.38 2.58 -6.94
C ALA A 42 -13.87 3.66 -7.93
N GLU A 43 -15.11 4.15 -7.76
CA GLU A 43 -15.71 5.25 -8.52
C GLU A 43 -14.95 6.58 -8.35
N ALA A 44 -14.54 6.96 -7.13
CA ALA A 44 -13.79 8.22 -6.92
C ALA A 44 -12.39 8.18 -7.55
N LEU A 45 -11.74 7.00 -7.51
CA LEU A 45 -10.46 6.77 -8.20
C LEU A 45 -10.65 6.80 -9.72
N MET A 46 -11.76 6.24 -10.21
CA MET A 46 -12.13 6.29 -11.62
C MET A 46 -12.38 7.73 -12.07
N ASP A 47 -13.14 8.53 -11.32
CA ASP A 47 -13.42 9.93 -11.67
C ASP A 47 -12.12 10.76 -11.81
N GLU A 48 -11.16 10.59 -10.89
CA GLU A 48 -9.83 11.20 -10.99
C GLU A 48 -9.08 10.73 -12.23
N LEU A 49 -9.09 9.42 -12.50
CA LEU A 49 -8.44 8.84 -13.67
C LEU A 49 -9.03 9.38 -14.98
N LEU A 50 -10.36 9.46 -15.06
CA LEU A 50 -11.10 9.99 -16.20
C LEU A 50 -10.81 11.48 -16.41
N HIS A 51 -10.72 12.25 -15.33
CA HIS A 51 -10.32 13.65 -15.37
C HIS A 51 -8.93 13.82 -15.99
N GLU A 52 -7.96 12.99 -15.58
CA GLU A 52 -6.57 13.01 -16.09
C GLU A 52 -6.41 12.46 -17.52
N LEU A 53 -7.33 11.59 -17.97
CA LEU A 53 -7.38 11.13 -19.36
C LEU A 53 -7.86 12.24 -20.31
N GLY A 54 -8.80 13.07 -19.87
CA GLY A 54 -9.31 14.23 -20.62
C GLY A 54 -10.23 13.90 -21.80
N ASP A 55 -9.94 12.85 -22.57
CA ASP A 55 -10.78 12.37 -23.69
C ASP A 55 -10.99 10.85 -23.61
N PHE A 56 -12.23 10.45 -23.34
CA PHE A 56 -12.63 9.05 -23.15
C PHE A 56 -14.09 8.82 -23.58
N LEU A 57 -14.44 7.55 -23.77
CA LEU A 57 -15.79 7.09 -24.02
C LEU A 57 -16.19 6.16 -22.87
N LEU A 58 -17.02 6.65 -21.95
CA LEU A 58 -17.53 5.85 -20.84
C LEU A 58 -18.80 5.14 -21.27
N VAL A 59 -18.77 3.80 -21.24
CA VAL A 59 -19.96 3.01 -21.57
C VAL A 59 -20.92 3.08 -20.39
N ALA A 60 -22.13 3.59 -20.64
CA ALA A 60 -23.20 3.65 -19.64
C ALA A 60 -23.48 2.24 -19.09
N PRO A 61 -23.77 2.05 -17.79
CA PRO A 61 -24.04 0.73 -17.23
C PRO A 61 -25.29 0.11 -17.88
N GLY A 62 -25.34 -1.21 -17.98
CA GLY A 62 -26.56 -1.89 -18.42
C GLY A 62 -27.70 -1.63 -17.44
N GLU A 63 -28.94 -1.68 -17.90
CA GLU A 63 -30.13 -1.71 -17.03
C GLU A 63 -30.18 -3.08 -16.31
N ALA A 64 -29.18 -3.38 -15.49
CA ALA A 64 -29.18 -4.53 -14.61
C ALA A 64 -30.21 -4.24 -13.51
N GLY A 65 -31.42 -4.78 -13.70
CA GLY A 65 -32.55 -4.81 -12.78
C GLY A 65 -32.45 -3.89 -11.58
N ALA A 66 -33.01 -2.67 -11.71
CA ALA A 66 -33.28 -1.82 -10.57
C ALA A 66 -34.00 -2.63 -9.48
N ASP A 67 -33.40 -2.70 -8.30
CA ASP A 67 -34.13 -3.05 -7.09
C ASP A 67 -35.30 -2.05 -6.98
N PRO A 68 -36.57 -2.48 -6.91
CA PRO A 68 -37.70 -1.55 -6.92
C PRO A 68 -37.82 -0.92 -5.54
N GLY A 69 -37.03 0.12 -5.27
CA GLY A 69 -36.95 0.62 -3.91
C GLY A 69 -36.25 1.94 -3.64
N GLU A 70 -35.80 2.73 -4.61
CA GLU A 70 -35.37 4.10 -4.27
C GLU A 70 -35.49 5.05 -5.46
N ALA A 71 -36.46 5.97 -5.38
CA ALA A 71 -36.62 7.04 -6.34
C ALA A 71 -35.52 8.11 -6.15
N PRO A 72 -34.97 8.70 -7.22
CA PRO A 72 -33.92 9.68 -7.10
C PRO A 72 -34.49 11.03 -6.67
N ALA A 73 -34.04 11.55 -5.53
CA ALA A 73 -34.21 12.95 -5.19
C ALA A 73 -33.23 13.79 -6.03
N LEU A 74 -33.78 14.64 -6.91
CA LEU A 74 -33.06 15.67 -7.64
C LEU A 74 -32.35 16.63 -6.67
N ALA A 75 -31.03 16.50 -6.54
CA ALA A 75 -30.18 17.50 -5.90
C ALA A 75 -29.67 18.50 -6.95
N GLY A 76 -29.98 19.78 -6.75
CA GLY A 76 -29.52 20.88 -7.59
C GLY A 76 -28.02 21.17 -7.46
N PRO A 77 -27.45 22.03 -8.32
CA PRO A 77 -26.02 22.23 -8.41
C PRO A 77 -25.48 23.02 -7.20
N ALA A 78 -24.58 22.41 -6.43
CA ALA A 78 -23.78 23.11 -5.43
C ALA A 78 -22.49 23.64 -6.07
N SER A 79 -22.29 24.96 -6.00
CA SER A 79 -21.09 25.65 -6.49
C SER A 79 -19.88 25.35 -5.60
N VAL A 80 -18.77 24.92 -6.19
CA VAL A 80 -17.47 24.72 -5.52
C VAL A 80 -16.57 25.93 -5.80
N PRO A 81 -15.90 26.53 -4.79
CA PRO A 81 -14.90 27.57 -5.05
C PRO A 81 -13.59 26.95 -5.53
N ALA A 82 -13.00 27.56 -6.57
CA ALA A 82 -11.71 27.17 -7.13
C ALA A 82 -10.56 27.41 -6.13
N LEU A 83 -9.75 26.38 -5.90
CA LEU A 83 -8.48 26.47 -5.17
C LEU A 83 -7.32 26.30 -6.15
N ALA A 84 -6.39 27.25 -6.12
CA ALA A 84 -5.24 27.36 -7.02
C ALA A 84 -4.20 26.24 -6.78
N PRO A 85 -3.42 25.85 -7.81
CA PRO A 85 -2.44 24.78 -7.70
C PRO A 85 -1.16 25.27 -7.00
N THR A 86 -0.79 24.63 -5.90
CA THR A 86 0.55 24.75 -5.32
C THR A 86 1.46 23.70 -5.93
N VAL A 87 2.40 24.18 -6.76
CA VAL A 87 3.48 23.41 -7.34
C VAL A 87 4.52 23.13 -6.26
N TRP A 88 4.71 21.86 -5.89
CA TRP A 88 5.82 21.41 -5.07
C TRP A 88 6.72 20.46 -5.87
N GLY A 89 7.98 20.89 -6.00
CA GLY A 89 9.03 20.21 -6.74
C GLY A 89 9.46 18.91 -6.07
N GLY A 90 9.69 17.91 -6.91
CA GLY A 90 10.12 16.57 -6.51
C GLY A 90 11.51 16.56 -5.89
N ALA A 91 11.62 15.81 -4.80
CA ALA A 91 12.86 15.15 -4.41
C ALA A 91 12.61 13.65 -4.55
N ASP A 92 13.56 12.98 -5.22
CA ASP A 92 13.55 11.55 -5.52
C ASP A 92 13.41 10.69 -4.26
N ALA A 93 12.57 9.65 -4.35
CA ALA A 93 12.47 8.61 -3.35
C ALA A 93 13.74 7.74 -3.40
N LEU A 94 14.57 7.83 -2.36
CA LEU A 94 15.85 7.14 -2.25
C LEU A 94 15.75 5.91 -1.33
N LEU A 95 16.32 4.81 -1.84
CA LEU A 95 16.91 3.60 -1.22
C LEU A 95 16.03 2.52 -0.57
N ASP A 96 15.93 1.44 -1.35
CA ASP A 96 15.67 0.06 -0.98
C ASP A 96 16.80 -0.48 -0.07
N TYR A 97 16.45 -1.10 1.06
CA TYR A 97 17.40 -1.77 1.97
C TYR A 97 17.30 -3.29 1.78
N ASP A 98 18.29 -3.86 1.10
CA ASP A 98 18.46 -5.29 0.87
C ASP A 98 19.30 -5.92 2.01
N ASP A 99 18.63 -6.55 2.98
CA ASP A 99 19.27 -7.40 3.98
C ASP A 99 19.41 -8.83 3.42
N GLY A 100 20.54 -9.05 2.75
CA GLY A 100 20.93 -10.31 2.13
C GLY A 100 20.92 -11.50 3.09
N LEU A 101 20.02 -12.45 2.82
CA LEU A 101 20.01 -13.81 3.35
C LEU A 101 19.10 -14.67 2.47
N ALA A 102 19.71 -15.41 1.54
CA ALA A 102 19.05 -16.41 0.70
C ALA A 102 19.63 -17.80 1.03
N GLY A 103 18.75 -18.76 1.35
CA GLY A 103 19.12 -20.14 1.62
C GLY A 103 17.97 -21.10 1.32
N PHE A 104 18.07 -21.74 0.14
CA PHE A 104 17.51 -23.02 -0.31
C PHE A 104 16.16 -23.53 0.23
N GLY A 105 15.21 -23.75 -0.68
CA GLY A 105 14.03 -24.60 -0.45
C GLY A 105 13.42 -25.10 -1.76
N SER A 106 13.32 -26.43 -1.92
CA SER A 106 12.75 -27.11 -3.08
C SER A 106 11.22 -27.03 -3.13
N ALA A 107 10.68 -26.86 -4.35
CA ALA A 107 9.24 -26.79 -4.61
C ALA A 107 8.53 -28.15 -4.42
N PRO A 108 7.32 -28.20 -3.82
CA PRO A 108 6.44 -29.35 -3.91
C PRO A 108 5.59 -29.31 -5.18
N ARG A 109 5.38 -30.50 -5.75
CA ARG A 109 4.60 -30.79 -6.96
C ARG A 109 3.09 -30.79 -6.65
N ALA A 110 2.32 -30.03 -7.41
CA ALA A 110 0.86 -29.93 -7.29
C ALA A 110 0.13 -31.21 -7.74
N PRO A 111 -1.02 -31.57 -7.12
CA PRO A 111 -1.89 -32.64 -7.61
C PRO A 111 -2.80 -32.16 -8.76
N ALA A 112 -3.24 -33.14 -9.56
CA ALA A 112 -3.94 -32.99 -10.83
C ALA A 112 -5.38 -32.43 -10.71
N ALA A 113 -5.77 -31.72 -11.76
CA ALA A 113 -7.03 -31.01 -11.95
C ALA A 113 -8.28 -31.91 -11.87
N ALA A 114 -9.34 -31.37 -11.26
CA ALA A 114 -10.69 -31.91 -11.35
C ALA A 114 -11.39 -31.36 -12.60
N GLU A 115 -12.17 -32.23 -13.24
CA GLU A 115 -12.77 -32.04 -14.57
C GLU A 115 -13.83 -30.93 -14.63
N ASP A 116 -13.79 -30.20 -15.75
CA ASP A 116 -14.68 -29.12 -16.16
C ASP A 116 -16.14 -29.56 -16.24
N ARG A 117 -17.01 -28.80 -15.56
CA ARG A 117 -18.46 -28.88 -15.75
C ARG A 117 -18.88 -27.74 -16.67
N VAL A 118 -19.02 -28.04 -17.96
CA VAL A 118 -19.48 -27.10 -18.99
C VAL A 118 -20.94 -26.71 -18.73
N VAL A 119 -21.15 -25.47 -18.30
CA VAL A 119 -22.47 -24.82 -18.27
C VAL A 119 -22.61 -24.02 -19.57
N PRO A 120 -23.69 -24.18 -20.37
CA PRO A 120 -23.87 -23.40 -21.59
C PRO A 120 -24.15 -21.93 -21.27
N PRO A 121 -23.58 -20.97 -22.02
CA PRO A 121 -23.72 -19.55 -21.73
C PRO A 121 -25.12 -19.00 -22.09
N PRO A 122 -25.64 -18.01 -21.34
CA PRO A 122 -26.87 -17.32 -21.68
C PRO A 122 -26.64 -16.34 -22.86
N VAL A 123 -26.95 -16.77 -24.08
CA VAL A 123 -26.77 -16.05 -25.37
C VAL A 123 -27.41 -14.64 -25.43
N ARG A 124 -28.29 -14.26 -24.49
CA ARG A 124 -29.02 -12.98 -24.54
C ARG A 124 -28.35 -11.80 -23.82
N ALA A 125 -27.42 -12.06 -22.90
CA ALA A 125 -26.84 -10.98 -22.10
C ALA A 125 -25.58 -10.34 -22.75
N ASP A 126 -24.90 -11.06 -23.64
CA ASP A 126 -23.76 -10.55 -24.41
C ASP A 126 -24.15 -9.43 -25.39
N ALA A 127 -25.41 -9.41 -25.81
CA ALA A 127 -25.94 -8.46 -26.79
C ALA A 127 -26.07 -7.02 -26.24
N ASP A 128 -26.11 -6.84 -24.91
CA ASP A 128 -26.37 -5.53 -24.30
C ASP A 128 -25.13 -4.63 -24.30
N LEU A 129 -23.98 -5.09 -23.77
CA LEU A 129 -22.73 -4.31 -23.76
C LEU A 129 -22.29 -3.93 -25.18
N LEU A 130 -22.25 -4.91 -26.09
CA LEU A 130 -21.88 -4.67 -27.48
C LEU A 130 -22.88 -3.73 -28.16
N GLY A 131 -24.17 -3.82 -27.81
CA GLY A 131 -25.20 -2.91 -28.30
C GLY A 131 -25.03 -1.48 -27.80
N ARG A 132 -24.67 -1.28 -26.53
CA ARG A 132 -24.35 0.03 -25.96
C ARG A 132 -23.10 0.62 -26.61
N LEU A 133 -22.03 -0.17 -26.74
CA LEU A 133 -20.80 0.29 -27.36
C LEU A 133 -21.01 0.68 -28.84
N ALA A 134 -21.77 -0.10 -29.60
CA ALA A 134 -22.08 0.21 -30.99
C ALA A 134 -22.90 1.50 -31.19
N LYS A 135 -23.65 1.94 -30.17
CA LYS A 135 -24.40 3.21 -30.17
C LYS A 135 -23.49 4.41 -29.93
N GLU A 136 -22.50 4.26 -29.05
CA GLU A 136 -21.56 5.34 -28.69
C GLU A 136 -20.47 5.54 -29.76
N LEU A 137 -20.17 4.51 -30.58
CA LEU A 137 -19.22 4.62 -31.68
C LEU A 137 -19.84 5.33 -32.90
N PRO A 138 -19.10 6.22 -33.58
CA PRO A 138 -19.59 6.91 -34.77
C PRO A 138 -19.99 5.90 -35.87
N ALA A 139 -21.10 6.19 -36.54
CA ALA A 139 -21.63 5.31 -37.59
C ALA A 139 -20.68 5.25 -38.79
N MET A 140 -20.31 4.03 -39.20
CA MET A 140 -19.67 3.84 -40.51
C MET A 140 -20.66 4.14 -41.63
N PRO A 141 -20.20 4.68 -42.79
CA PRO A 141 -21.02 4.73 -43.99
C PRO A 141 -21.49 3.31 -44.31
N ARG A 142 -22.81 3.11 -44.24
CA ARG A 142 -23.48 1.82 -44.24
C ARG A 142 -23.49 1.24 -45.66
N GLU A 143 -22.41 0.56 -46.04
CA GLU A 143 -22.43 -0.30 -47.23
C GLU A 143 -22.95 -1.69 -46.83
N ALA A 144 -24.11 -2.05 -47.42
CA ALA A 144 -24.86 -3.30 -47.30
C ALA A 144 -25.70 -3.52 -46.02
N ALA A 145 -27.02 -3.64 -46.25
CA ALA A 145 -28.05 -3.92 -45.27
C ALA A 145 -28.12 -5.43 -44.96
N GLY A 146 -27.56 -5.83 -43.82
CA GLY A 146 -27.83 -7.08 -43.13
C GLY A 146 -27.57 -6.88 -41.64
N GLU A 147 -28.32 -7.53 -40.76
CA GLU A 147 -27.92 -7.59 -39.34
C GLU A 147 -26.65 -8.46 -39.27
N PRO A 148 -25.52 -7.94 -38.75
CA PRO A 148 -24.30 -8.73 -38.66
C PRO A 148 -24.52 -9.90 -37.70
N GLU A 149 -24.21 -11.11 -38.14
CA GLU A 149 -24.30 -12.33 -37.32
C GLU A 149 -23.32 -12.29 -36.13
N ASP A 150 -22.22 -11.52 -36.23
CA ASP A 150 -21.26 -11.28 -35.13
C ASP A 150 -21.03 -9.79 -34.88
N ARG A 151 -21.74 -9.26 -33.89
CA ARG A 151 -21.66 -7.86 -33.46
C ARG A 151 -20.30 -7.47 -32.88
N MET A 152 -19.56 -8.44 -32.33
CA MET A 152 -18.21 -8.21 -31.80
C MET A 152 -17.26 -7.87 -32.94
N GLU A 153 -17.26 -8.66 -34.02
CA GLU A 153 -16.40 -8.43 -35.19
C GLU A 153 -16.70 -7.10 -35.89
N GLU A 154 -17.97 -6.69 -35.92
CA GLU A 154 -18.36 -5.37 -36.42
C GLU A 154 -17.70 -4.25 -35.59
N ILE A 155 -17.79 -4.32 -34.26
CA ILE A 155 -17.19 -3.32 -33.36
C ILE A 155 -15.67 -3.30 -33.52
N LEU A 156 -15.03 -4.46 -33.57
CA LEU A 156 -13.59 -4.57 -33.75
C LEU A 156 -13.16 -3.94 -35.08
N SER A 157 -13.86 -4.26 -36.16
CA SER A 157 -13.60 -3.68 -37.50
C SER A 157 -13.77 -2.16 -37.53
N ARG A 158 -14.75 -1.62 -36.79
CA ARG A 158 -14.93 -0.16 -36.65
C ARG A 158 -13.78 0.49 -35.88
N LEU A 159 -13.28 -0.17 -34.84
CA LEU A 159 -12.21 0.34 -33.99
C LEU A 159 -10.82 0.25 -34.65
N THR A 160 -10.60 -0.71 -35.55
CA THR A 160 -9.31 -0.94 -36.20
C THR A 160 -9.25 -0.54 -37.68
N GLY A 161 -10.40 -0.40 -38.35
CA GLY A 161 -10.50 -0.17 -39.79
C GLY A 161 -10.54 1.29 -40.24
N GLY A 162 -10.56 2.24 -39.31
CA GLY A 162 -10.50 3.66 -39.65
C GLY A 162 -9.13 4.08 -40.19
N GLY A 163 -9.14 4.97 -41.18
CA GLY A 163 -7.91 5.53 -41.74
C GLY A 163 -7.16 6.36 -40.68
N PRO A 164 -5.83 6.38 -40.68
CA PRO A 164 -5.05 7.11 -39.67
C PRO A 164 -5.42 8.61 -39.69
N GLY A 165 -6.12 9.10 -38.67
CA GLY A 165 -6.39 10.53 -38.49
C GLY A 165 -7.77 10.94 -37.97
N THR A 166 -8.71 10.02 -37.77
CA THR A 166 -10.01 10.30 -37.12
C THR A 166 -9.83 10.32 -35.59
N ALA A 167 -9.90 11.51 -34.99
CA ALA A 167 -9.69 11.72 -33.54
C ALA A 167 -10.55 10.81 -32.63
N ALA A 168 -11.72 10.37 -33.11
CA ALA A 168 -12.62 9.48 -32.39
C ALA A 168 -12.02 8.08 -32.12
N GLU A 169 -11.09 7.59 -32.93
CA GLU A 169 -10.53 6.23 -32.84
C GLU A 169 -9.43 6.09 -31.79
N THR A 170 -8.87 7.21 -31.35
CA THR A 170 -7.82 7.19 -30.33
C THR A 170 -8.37 7.21 -28.91
N ARG A 171 -9.67 7.45 -28.68
CA ARG A 171 -10.22 7.59 -27.32
C ARG A 171 -10.06 6.32 -26.50
N VAL A 172 -9.86 6.49 -25.19
CA VAL A 172 -9.92 5.35 -24.25
C VAL A 172 -11.39 5.01 -24.02
N ILE A 173 -11.78 3.79 -24.37
CA ILE A 173 -13.10 3.24 -24.08
C ILE A 173 -13.05 2.69 -22.66
N VAL A 174 -13.99 3.06 -21.81
CA VAL A 174 -14.01 2.70 -20.39
C VAL A 174 -15.24 1.86 -20.10
N VAL A 175 -15.02 0.66 -19.57
CA VAL A 175 -16.07 -0.33 -19.27
C VAL A 175 -15.98 -0.76 -17.81
N ARG A 176 -17.10 -0.66 -17.08
CA ARG A 176 -17.23 -1.13 -15.70
C ARG A 176 -17.82 -2.53 -15.69
N ALA A 177 -16.95 -3.55 -15.74
CA ALA A 177 -17.34 -4.95 -15.87
C ALA A 177 -18.20 -5.46 -14.70
N TRP A 178 -18.10 -4.86 -13.50
CA TRP A 178 -18.94 -5.22 -12.35
C TRP A 178 -20.41 -4.79 -12.50
N HIS A 179 -20.75 -3.92 -13.46
CA HIS A 179 -22.14 -3.59 -13.82
C HIS A 179 -22.69 -4.43 -14.97
N GLU A 180 -21.86 -5.31 -15.54
CA GLU A 180 -22.23 -6.11 -16.71
C GLU A 180 -22.87 -7.42 -16.27
N ALA A 181 -23.99 -7.78 -16.92
CA ALA A 181 -24.71 -9.01 -16.61
C ALA A 181 -23.89 -10.28 -16.91
N VAL A 182 -23.01 -10.20 -17.92
CA VAL A 182 -22.03 -11.24 -18.24
C VAL A 182 -20.65 -10.62 -18.14
N SER A 183 -19.96 -10.97 -17.07
CA SER A 183 -18.68 -10.38 -16.71
C SER A 183 -17.53 -10.73 -17.65
N THR A 184 -17.66 -11.81 -18.44
CA THR A 184 -16.65 -12.22 -19.42
C THR A 184 -16.70 -11.41 -20.71
N VAL A 185 -17.81 -10.72 -21.03
CA VAL A 185 -17.95 -9.99 -22.31
C VAL A 185 -16.95 -8.85 -22.43
N ALA A 186 -16.75 -8.09 -21.34
CA ALA A 186 -15.79 -6.98 -21.32
C ALA A 186 -14.35 -7.47 -21.50
N THR A 187 -14.01 -8.62 -20.92
CA THR A 187 -12.66 -9.18 -21.02
C THR A 187 -12.41 -9.94 -22.32
N ASP A 188 -13.45 -10.56 -22.90
CA ASP A 188 -13.41 -11.11 -24.25
C ASP A 188 -13.22 -10.00 -25.29
N LEU A 189 -13.93 -8.87 -25.15
CA LEU A 189 -13.73 -7.67 -25.97
C LEU A 189 -12.28 -7.17 -25.83
N LEU A 190 -11.76 -7.06 -24.60
CA LEU A 190 -10.38 -6.65 -24.35
C LEU A 190 -9.36 -7.57 -25.06
N ARG A 191 -9.54 -8.88 -24.97
CA ARG A 191 -8.68 -9.88 -25.61
C ARG A 191 -8.76 -9.78 -27.14
N ARG A 192 -9.96 -9.73 -27.71
CA ARG A 192 -10.16 -9.67 -29.16
C ARG A 192 -9.69 -8.34 -29.76
N LEU A 193 -9.93 -7.22 -29.09
CA LEU A 193 -9.41 -5.91 -29.49
C LEU A 193 -7.88 -5.91 -29.56
N SER A 194 -7.22 -6.45 -28.54
CA SER A 194 -5.76 -6.57 -28.53
C SER A 194 -5.22 -7.40 -29.70
N ALA A 195 -5.93 -8.47 -30.09
CA ALA A 195 -5.59 -9.28 -31.26
C ALA A 195 -5.83 -8.52 -32.59
N ALA A 196 -7.00 -7.90 -32.74
CA ALA A 196 -7.36 -7.13 -33.95
C ALA A 196 -6.41 -5.95 -34.17
N VAL A 197 -5.99 -5.25 -33.12
CA VAL A 197 -4.99 -4.16 -33.19
C VAL A 197 -3.64 -4.66 -33.67
N LYS A 198 -3.22 -5.85 -33.20
CA LYS A 198 -1.96 -6.48 -33.62
C LYS A 198 -2.03 -6.89 -35.10
N GLU A 199 -3.15 -7.44 -35.53
CA GLU A 199 -3.39 -7.82 -36.93
C GLU A 199 -3.40 -6.62 -37.87
N ALA A 200 -4.06 -5.53 -37.45
CA ALA A 200 -4.09 -4.27 -38.20
C ALA A 200 -2.75 -3.52 -38.23
N GLY A 201 -1.75 -3.93 -37.43
CA GLY A 201 -0.41 -3.35 -37.44
C GLY A 201 -0.36 -1.89 -36.97
N LEU A 202 -1.32 -1.46 -36.14
CA LEU A 202 -1.44 -0.06 -35.74
C LEU A 202 -0.28 0.40 -34.83
N PRO A 203 0.31 1.58 -35.09
CA PRO A 203 1.32 2.16 -34.20
C PRO A 203 0.68 2.57 -32.87
N PRO A 204 1.44 2.59 -31.74
CA PRO A 204 0.90 2.85 -30.41
C PRO A 204 -0.07 4.04 -30.28
N GLY A 205 0.24 5.17 -30.93
CA GLY A 205 -0.61 6.37 -30.87
C GLY A 205 -1.94 6.28 -31.65
N ALA A 206 -2.11 5.27 -32.51
CA ALA A 206 -3.32 5.03 -33.29
C ALA A 206 -4.10 3.79 -32.83
N ARG A 207 -3.67 3.13 -31.75
CA ARG A 207 -4.36 1.94 -31.24
C ARG A 207 -5.64 2.36 -30.52
N PRO A 208 -6.81 1.76 -30.81
CA PRO A 208 -7.95 1.85 -29.92
C PRO A 208 -7.58 1.22 -28.56
N ARG A 209 -7.99 1.89 -27.48
CA ARG A 209 -7.61 1.52 -26.11
C ARG A 209 -8.85 1.22 -25.30
N LEU A 210 -8.81 0.13 -24.56
CA LEU A 210 -9.88 -0.26 -23.66
C LEU A 210 -9.36 -0.28 -22.22
N LEU A 211 -10.04 0.41 -21.33
CA LEU A 211 -9.88 0.29 -19.88
C LEU A 211 -11.07 -0.49 -19.33
N VAL A 212 -10.83 -1.71 -18.88
CA VAL A 212 -11.83 -2.53 -18.19
C VAL A 212 -11.58 -2.44 -16.70
N LEU A 213 -12.56 -1.95 -15.94
CA LEU A 213 -12.54 -1.98 -14.49
C LEU A 213 -13.36 -3.19 -14.02
N ALA A 214 -12.78 -4.03 -13.18
CA ALA A 214 -13.43 -5.24 -12.71
C ALA A 214 -13.07 -5.52 -11.26
N THR A 215 -13.94 -6.25 -10.58
CA THR A 215 -13.55 -6.91 -9.33
C THR A 215 -13.01 -8.30 -9.61
N TYR A 216 -12.32 -8.87 -8.63
CA TYR A 216 -11.86 -10.24 -8.75
C TYR A 216 -13.02 -11.24 -8.81
N SER A 217 -14.10 -11.01 -8.06
CA SER A 217 -15.29 -11.87 -8.07
C SER A 217 -16.08 -11.81 -9.38
N ALA A 218 -15.98 -10.69 -10.09
CA ALA A 218 -16.59 -10.56 -11.41
C ALA A 218 -15.86 -11.41 -12.46
N LEU A 219 -14.59 -11.76 -12.29
CA LEU A 219 -13.82 -12.45 -13.34
C LEU A 219 -13.54 -13.92 -13.02
N PRO A 220 -13.35 -14.77 -14.04
CA PRO A 220 -12.72 -16.07 -13.83
C PRO A 220 -11.33 -15.90 -13.20
N PRO A 221 -10.96 -16.72 -12.18
CA PRO A 221 -9.80 -16.45 -11.33
C PRO A 221 -8.45 -16.55 -12.06
N GLU A 222 -8.35 -17.34 -13.13
CA GLU A 222 -7.15 -17.49 -13.95
C GLU A 222 -7.02 -16.40 -15.03
N LEU A 223 -8.11 -15.70 -15.33
CA LEU A 223 -8.18 -14.77 -16.46
C LEU A 223 -7.17 -13.61 -16.33
N PRO A 224 -7.03 -12.92 -15.17
CA PRO A 224 -6.02 -11.88 -15.01
C PRO A 224 -4.60 -12.30 -15.40
N ASP A 225 -4.19 -13.51 -14.98
CA ASP A 225 -2.84 -14.04 -15.26
C ASP A 225 -2.66 -14.38 -16.75
N GLN A 226 -3.72 -14.83 -17.42
CA GLN A 226 -3.70 -15.14 -18.87
C GLN A 226 -3.69 -13.87 -19.75
N MET A 227 -4.19 -12.75 -19.21
CA MET A 227 -4.30 -11.47 -19.91
C MET A 227 -3.03 -10.63 -19.86
N ALA A 228 -2.17 -10.84 -18.86
CA ALA A 228 -0.89 -10.15 -18.76
C ALA A 228 0.00 -10.42 -19.99
N ARG A 229 -0.03 -9.50 -20.95
CA ARG A 229 0.62 -9.62 -22.27
C ARG A 229 1.22 -8.27 -22.67
N GLU A 230 2.08 -8.27 -23.69
CA GLU A 230 2.74 -7.04 -24.19
C GLU A 230 1.73 -5.90 -24.48
N ASN A 231 0.56 -6.23 -25.02
CA ASN A 231 -0.46 -5.26 -25.42
C ASN A 231 -1.57 -4.99 -24.38
N ILE A 232 -1.56 -5.70 -23.23
CA ILE A 232 -2.55 -5.52 -22.16
C ILE A 232 -1.83 -5.31 -20.82
N GLY A 233 -2.02 -4.15 -20.19
CA GLY A 233 -1.57 -3.88 -18.83
C GLY A 233 -2.58 -4.41 -17.81
N VAL A 234 -2.16 -5.27 -16.89
CA VAL A 234 -3.02 -5.73 -15.78
C VAL A 234 -2.57 -5.02 -14.51
N HIS A 235 -3.45 -4.21 -13.95
CA HIS A 235 -3.18 -3.35 -12.80
C HIS A 235 -4.03 -3.81 -11.63
N TRP A 236 -3.38 -4.42 -10.64
CA TRP A 236 -4.02 -4.77 -9.38
C TRP A 236 -3.94 -3.57 -8.44
N TRP A 237 -5.05 -3.25 -7.77
CA TRP A 237 -5.04 -2.37 -6.61
C TRP A 237 -4.39 -3.08 -5.42
N TRP A 238 -3.07 -3.21 -5.51
CA TRP A 238 -2.20 -3.98 -4.61
C TRP A 238 -0.95 -3.16 -4.35
N GLY A 239 -0.69 -2.83 -3.08
CA GLY A 239 0.43 -1.94 -2.75
C GLY A 239 0.27 -0.53 -3.32
N ALA A 240 -0.95 -0.12 -3.67
CA ALA A 240 -1.26 1.23 -4.13
C ALA A 240 -1.13 2.26 -3.01
N VAL A 241 -1.36 1.82 -1.77
CA VAL A 241 -1.19 2.62 -0.54
C VAL A 241 0.13 2.23 0.12
N GLY A 242 1.05 3.18 0.24
CA GLY A 242 2.33 3.00 0.93
C GLY A 242 2.36 3.67 2.31
N ARG A 243 3.50 3.59 2.99
CA ARG A 243 3.66 4.20 4.33
C ARG A 243 3.47 5.71 4.34
N LEU A 244 3.92 6.41 3.29
CA LEU A 244 3.77 7.85 3.19
C LEU A 244 2.29 8.27 3.11
N ASP A 245 1.45 7.46 2.47
CA ASP A 245 0.02 7.72 2.35
C ASP A 245 -0.65 7.62 3.72
N THR A 246 -0.37 6.52 4.44
CA THR A 246 -0.84 6.34 5.82
C THR A 246 -0.36 7.47 6.73
N ALA A 247 0.92 7.85 6.63
CA ALA A 247 1.47 8.97 7.40
C ALA A 247 0.79 10.31 7.08
N THR A 248 0.43 10.53 5.82
CA THR A 248 -0.30 11.73 5.39
C THR A 248 -1.70 11.77 5.99
N VAL A 249 -2.42 10.63 5.97
CA VAL A 249 -3.74 10.51 6.60
C VAL A 249 -3.64 10.74 8.11
N VAL A 250 -2.69 10.09 8.78
CA VAL A 250 -2.47 10.24 10.23
C VAL A 250 -2.14 11.68 10.60
N SER A 251 -1.22 12.32 9.87
CA SER A 251 -0.84 13.72 10.11
C SER A 251 -2.03 14.69 9.92
N THR A 252 -2.88 14.41 8.94
CA THR A 252 -4.08 15.20 8.66
C THR A 252 -5.15 15.03 9.74
N ALA A 253 -5.40 13.78 10.17
CA ALA A 253 -6.37 13.47 11.21
C ALA A 253 -5.89 13.89 12.62
N ARG A 254 -4.57 13.98 12.81
CA ARG A 254 -3.93 14.33 14.07
C ARG A 254 -2.91 15.46 13.88
N PRO A 255 -3.37 16.69 13.65
CA PRO A 255 -2.48 17.82 13.46
C PRO A 255 -1.68 18.07 14.73
N SER A 256 -0.35 18.15 14.60
CA SER A 256 0.52 18.48 15.72
C SER A 256 0.14 19.85 16.28
N ARG A 257 -0.34 19.89 17.52
CA ARG A 257 -0.69 21.15 18.16
C ARG A 257 0.59 22.00 18.33
N PRO A 258 0.61 23.24 17.85
CA PRO A 258 1.73 24.14 18.11
C PRO A 258 1.86 24.34 19.63
N GLY A 259 2.95 23.82 20.19
CA GLY A 259 3.21 23.84 21.61
C GLY A 259 4.73 23.91 21.90
N PRO A 260 5.12 24.47 23.05
CA PRO A 260 6.51 24.91 23.27
C PRO A 260 7.48 23.79 23.66
N ALA A 261 7.01 22.58 23.99
CA ALA A 261 7.87 21.57 24.58
C ALA A 261 8.29 20.49 23.56
N ALA A 262 9.59 20.45 23.22
CA ALA A 262 10.19 19.45 22.31
C ALA A 262 9.84 18.00 22.70
N HIS A 263 9.76 17.70 24.01
CA HIS A 263 9.39 16.36 24.48
C HIS A 263 8.00 15.94 24.02
N ARG A 264 7.00 16.84 24.01
CA ARG A 264 5.64 16.50 23.56
C ARG A 264 5.60 16.25 22.06
N ARG A 265 6.40 17.01 21.29
CA ARG A 265 6.50 16.80 19.84
C ARG A 265 7.12 15.44 19.52
N LEU A 266 8.13 15.03 20.29
CA LEU A 266 8.74 13.71 20.14
C LEU A 266 7.76 12.58 20.51
N LEU A 267 7.03 12.70 21.62
CA LEU A 267 5.99 11.73 21.96
C LEU A 267 4.93 11.63 20.87
N GLU A 268 4.45 12.77 20.37
CA GLU A 268 3.49 12.84 19.28
C GLU A 268 4.03 12.22 17.98
N PHE A 269 5.30 12.46 17.64
CA PHE A 269 5.97 11.83 16.50
C PHE A 269 6.00 10.30 16.64
N VAL A 270 6.32 9.77 17.83
CA VAL A 270 6.28 8.32 18.10
C VAL A 270 4.85 7.77 18.02
N THR A 271 3.85 8.51 18.51
CA THR A 271 2.44 8.16 18.40
C THR A 271 2.02 8.05 16.93
N GLN A 272 2.33 9.05 16.10
CA GLN A 272 2.03 9.02 14.67
C GLN A 272 2.73 7.85 13.96
N ALA A 273 4.02 7.65 14.23
CA ALA A 273 4.76 6.51 13.68
C ALA A 273 4.16 5.17 14.09
N THR A 274 3.63 5.07 15.31
CA THR A 274 2.96 3.86 15.82
C THR A 274 1.64 3.61 15.10
N ILE A 275 0.80 4.63 14.93
CA ILE A 275 -0.45 4.50 14.17
C ILE A 275 -0.16 4.05 12.73
N VAL A 276 0.82 4.67 12.07
CA VAL A 276 1.23 4.33 10.71
C VAL A 276 1.64 2.85 10.60
N GLU A 277 2.45 2.36 11.53
CA GLU A 277 2.93 0.98 11.50
C GLU A 277 1.87 -0.07 11.87
N VAL A 278 0.97 0.30 12.78
CA VAL A 278 -0.10 -0.57 13.27
C VAL A 278 -1.21 -0.68 12.24
N CYS A 279 -1.61 0.43 11.62
CA CYS A 279 -2.69 0.47 10.65
C CYS A 279 -2.25 0.13 9.22
N GLY A 280 -0.98 0.30 8.86
CA GLY A 280 -0.50 -0.06 7.52
C GLY A 280 -1.33 0.59 6.40
N PRO A 281 -1.85 -0.18 5.42
CA PRO A 281 -2.63 0.36 4.30
C PRO A 281 -4.10 0.68 4.64
N PHE A 282 -4.58 0.38 5.86
CA PHE A 282 -5.97 0.56 6.28
C PHE A 282 -6.21 2.00 6.75
N LEU A 283 -6.46 2.89 5.79
CA LEU A 283 -6.50 4.35 5.98
C LEU A 283 -7.67 4.84 6.86
N ASP A 284 -8.80 4.16 6.79
CA ASP A 284 -9.98 4.37 7.63
C ASP A 284 -9.64 4.13 9.12
N VAL A 285 -9.06 2.97 9.42
CA VAL A 285 -8.61 2.64 10.78
C VAL A 285 -7.51 3.59 11.24
N ALA A 286 -6.60 3.98 10.35
CA ALA A 286 -5.54 4.94 10.66
C ALA A 286 -6.10 6.31 11.04
N ALA A 287 -7.11 6.81 10.32
CA ALA A 287 -7.76 8.08 10.61
C ALA A 287 -8.50 8.04 11.96
N GLU A 288 -9.30 7.00 12.19
CA GLU A 288 -10.04 6.81 13.44
C GLU A 288 -9.11 6.66 14.65
N LEU A 289 -8.04 5.88 14.52
CA LEU A 289 -7.05 5.71 15.59
C LEU A 289 -6.30 7.02 15.86
N ALA A 290 -5.95 7.77 14.81
CA ALA A 290 -5.29 9.06 14.94
C ALA A 290 -6.15 10.10 15.67
N ALA A 291 -7.46 10.08 15.44
CA ALA A 291 -8.43 10.94 16.11
C ALA A 291 -8.71 10.51 17.57
N GLY A 292 -8.74 9.20 17.84
CA GLY A 292 -9.23 8.64 19.10
C GLY A 292 -8.18 8.20 20.13
N TRP A 293 -6.94 7.88 19.72
CA TRP A 293 -5.92 7.35 20.63
C TRP A 293 -5.13 8.46 21.33
N ASP A 294 -4.84 8.27 22.62
CA ASP A 294 -4.09 9.23 23.45
C ASP A 294 -2.56 9.14 23.28
N GLY A 295 -2.07 8.11 22.59
CA GLY A 295 -0.65 7.85 22.37
C GLY A 295 0.03 7.04 23.47
N VAL A 296 -0.72 6.54 24.46
CA VAL A 296 -0.20 5.68 25.53
C VAL A 296 -0.12 4.23 25.02
N PRO A 297 1.08 3.59 24.94
CA PRO A 297 1.24 2.25 24.37
C PRO A 297 0.32 1.19 24.98
N GLU A 298 0.04 1.29 26.28
CA GLU A 298 -0.78 0.33 27.02
C GLU A 298 -2.28 0.43 26.67
N SER A 299 -2.76 1.61 26.24
CA SER A 299 -4.16 1.81 25.82
C SER A 299 -4.41 1.48 24.34
N LEU A 300 -3.32 1.22 23.59
CA LEU A 300 -3.37 0.99 22.14
C LEU A 300 -4.31 -0.15 21.72
N PRO A 301 -4.32 -1.34 22.36
CA PRO A 301 -5.22 -2.42 21.95
C PRO A 301 -6.70 -2.02 22.00
N GLU A 302 -7.11 -1.33 23.07
CA GLU A 302 -8.48 -0.86 23.25
C GLU A 302 -8.83 0.28 22.28
N ALA A 303 -7.89 1.19 22.03
CA ALA A 303 -8.06 2.25 21.04
C ALA A 303 -8.19 1.68 19.63
N LEU A 304 -7.38 0.68 19.28
CA LEU A 304 -7.43 0.00 17.99
C LEU A 304 -8.74 -0.76 17.79
N LEU A 305 -9.23 -1.46 18.82
CA LEU A 305 -10.56 -2.09 18.82
C LEU A 305 -11.68 -1.07 18.52
N ARG A 306 -11.64 0.09 19.18
CA ARG A 306 -12.63 1.15 18.93
C ARG A 306 -12.52 1.73 17.52
N ALA A 307 -11.30 2.00 17.05
CA ALA A 307 -11.07 2.53 15.70
C ALA A 307 -11.57 1.56 14.62
N VAL A 308 -11.30 0.26 14.79
CA VAL A 308 -11.78 -0.82 13.92
C VAL A 308 -13.31 -0.88 13.87
N GLY A 309 -13.98 -0.71 15.01
CA GLY A 309 -15.45 -0.70 15.08
C GLY A 309 -16.07 0.57 14.49
N ALA A 310 -15.39 1.71 14.62
CA ALA A 310 -15.84 3.00 14.09
C ALA A 310 -15.65 3.12 12.57
N ALA A 311 -14.60 2.50 12.03
CA ALA A 311 -14.31 2.45 10.59
C ALA A 311 -15.34 1.63 9.77
N GLY A 312 -16.43 1.19 10.40
CA GLY A 312 -17.52 0.44 9.80
C GLY A 312 -17.21 -1.07 9.66
N PRO A 313 -18.25 -1.90 9.49
CA PRO A 313 -18.07 -3.30 9.15
C PRO A 313 -17.52 -3.39 7.71
N GLY A 314 -16.25 -3.74 7.57
CA GLY A 314 -15.77 -4.30 6.32
C GLY A 314 -16.49 -5.63 6.12
N ALA A 315 -17.55 -5.62 5.30
CA ALA A 315 -18.40 -6.76 4.97
C ALA A 315 -18.74 -7.65 6.19
N ASP A 316 -19.86 -7.34 6.86
CA ASP A 316 -20.65 -8.41 7.45
C ASP A 316 -20.93 -9.43 6.34
N THR A 317 -20.22 -10.56 6.38
CA THR A 317 -20.67 -11.78 5.73
C THR A 317 -22.07 -12.05 6.26
N ALA A 318 -23.08 -11.72 5.47
CA ALA A 318 -24.45 -12.13 5.70
C ALA A 318 -24.47 -13.67 5.79
N SER A 319 -24.63 -14.15 7.02
CA SER A 319 -25.26 -15.41 7.44
C SER A 319 -24.89 -16.69 6.68
N GLY A 320 -24.10 -17.53 7.36
CA GLY A 320 -23.98 -18.95 7.07
C GLY A 320 -23.39 -19.75 8.23
N SER A 321 -24.14 -19.89 9.32
CA SER A 321 -23.92 -20.88 10.40
C SER A 321 -22.54 -20.88 11.08
N ALA A 322 -22.51 -20.30 12.28
CA ALA A 322 -21.59 -20.72 13.33
C ALA A 322 -21.85 -22.19 13.70
N SER A 323 -21.38 -23.13 12.88
CA SER A 323 -21.10 -24.49 13.31
C SER A 323 -19.68 -24.49 13.86
N ALA A 324 -19.59 -24.41 15.18
CA ALA A 324 -18.42 -24.76 15.96
C ALA A 324 -18.04 -26.23 15.72
N SER A 325 -17.40 -26.55 14.59
CA SER A 325 -16.66 -27.80 14.33
C SER A 325 -16.22 -27.83 12.86
N GLY A 326 -15.02 -27.37 12.59
CA GLY A 326 -14.43 -27.41 11.25
C GLY A 326 -13.40 -26.32 11.08
N GLY A 327 -12.23 -26.51 11.69
CA GLY A 327 -11.07 -25.68 11.41
C GLY A 327 -10.71 -25.81 9.93
N VAL A 328 -11.28 -24.93 9.10
CA VAL A 328 -10.65 -24.54 7.84
C VAL A 328 -9.44 -23.73 8.29
N GLY A 329 -8.36 -24.45 8.60
CA GLY A 329 -7.07 -23.86 8.83
C GLY A 329 -6.72 -23.12 7.56
N TYR A 330 -6.92 -21.80 7.56
CA TYR A 330 -6.25 -20.94 6.60
C TYR A 330 -4.76 -21.30 6.69
N PRO A 331 -4.08 -21.51 5.55
CA PRO A 331 -2.69 -21.91 5.59
C PRO A 331 -1.97 -20.90 6.47
N VAL A 332 -1.45 -21.38 7.60
CA VAL A 332 -0.44 -20.66 8.36
C VAL A 332 0.72 -20.57 7.38
N LEU A 333 0.74 -19.52 6.57
CA LEU A 333 1.78 -19.27 5.59
C LEU A 333 3.07 -19.22 6.41
N GLY A 334 3.88 -20.26 6.27
CA GLY A 334 5.02 -20.47 7.13
C GLY A 334 6.05 -19.39 6.89
N ARG A 335 6.11 -18.39 7.77
CA ARG A 335 7.23 -17.48 8.11
C ARG A 335 8.05 -16.80 7.01
N SER A 336 7.81 -17.07 5.74
CA SER A 336 8.27 -16.26 4.61
C SER A 336 7.19 -15.22 4.29
N ASP A 337 6.98 -14.28 5.22
CA ASP A 337 6.18 -13.06 5.03
C ASP A 337 6.89 -12.06 4.09
N ARG A 338 7.73 -12.53 3.17
CA ARG A 338 8.22 -11.74 2.05
C ARG A 338 7.30 -12.08 0.90
N ALA A 339 6.59 -11.08 0.38
CA ALA A 339 5.95 -11.18 -0.93
C ALA A 339 7.05 -11.50 -1.96
N GLY A 340 7.26 -12.79 -2.19
CA GLY A 340 8.31 -13.30 -3.07
C GLY A 340 7.93 -12.99 -4.50
N SER A 341 8.57 -12.00 -5.10
CA SER A 341 8.68 -11.84 -6.56
C SER A 341 7.39 -11.62 -7.38
N SER A 342 6.36 -10.97 -6.84
CA SER A 342 5.48 -10.15 -7.70
C SER A 342 5.03 -8.87 -6.99
N VAL A 343 5.84 -7.81 -7.11
CA VAL A 343 5.57 -6.47 -6.54
C VAL A 343 4.25 -5.86 -7.05
N GLN A 344 3.66 -6.43 -8.11
CA GLN A 344 2.54 -5.85 -8.85
C GLN A 344 1.22 -6.60 -8.71
N GLN A 345 1.17 -7.77 -8.03
CA GLN A 345 -0.07 -8.51 -7.85
C GLN A 345 -0.09 -9.39 -6.58
N PRO A 346 -1.28 -9.67 -6.01
CA PRO A 346 -1.43 -10.61 -4.91
C PRO A 346 -1.25 -12.07 -5.36
N ASP A 347 -0.55 -12.86 -4.53
CA ASP A 347 -0.44 -14.31 -4.72
C ASP A 347 -1.82 -14.96 -4.74
N MET A 348 -2.00 -16.00 -5.56
CA MET A 348 -3.29 -16.68 -5.74
C MET A 348 -3.93 -17.12 -4.41
N ALA A 349 -3.12 -17.57 -3.45
CA ALA A 349 -3.60 -18.01 -2.13
C ALA A 349 -4.21 -16.88 -1.27
N ILE A 350 -3.81 -15.63 -1.50
CA ILE A 350 -4.29 -14.47 -0.72
C ILE A 350 -5.30 -13.61 -1.48
N ARG A 351 -5.54 -13.86 -2.77
CA ARG A 351 -6.54 -13.14 -3.59
C ARG A 351 -7.93 -13.07 -2.95
N PRO A 352 -8.49 -14.14 -2.36
CA PRO A 352 -9.79 -14.05 -1.70
C PRO A 352 -9.79 -13.06 -0.52
N ALA A 353 -8.73 -13.07 0.29
CA ALA A 353 -8.59 -12.15 1.41
C ALA A 353 -8.35 -10.70 0.94
N TRP A 354 -7.57 -10.51 -0.13
CA TRP A 354 -7.34 -9.19 -0.73
C TRP A 354 -8.65 -8.63 -1.30
N ASN A 355 -9.40 -9.45 -2.03
CA ASN A 355 -10.69 -9.07 -2.60
C ASN A 355 -11.70 -8.67 -1.51
N ALA A 356 -11.66 -9.33 -0.36
CA ALA A 356 -12.45 -8.98 0.82
C ALA A 356 -11.92 -7.74 1.58
N GLY A 357 -10.85 -7.09 1.11
CA GLY A 357 -10.22 -5.93 1.77
C GLY A 357 -9.50 -6.27 3.07
N GLN A 358 -9.13 -7.54 3.29
CA GLN A 358 -8.57 -8.00 4.56
C GLN A 358 -7.04 -8.08 4.58
N VAL A 359 -6.42 -7.94 3.40
CA VAL A 359 -4.96 -7.95 3.26
C VAL A 359 -4.56 -7.09 2.06
N ASP A 360 -3.46 -6.36 2.20
CA ASP A 360 -2.83 -5.60 1.11
C ASP A 360 -1.30 -5.67 1.23
N ALA A 361 -0.58 -5.36 0.16
CA ALA A 361 0.84 -5.04 0.23
C ALA A 361 1.02 -3.62 0.77
N TRP A 362 2.05 -3.41 1.58
CA TRP A 362 2.40 -2.10 2.12
C TRP A 362 3.92 -2.04 2.27
N ASP A 363 4.56 -1.20 1.46
CA ASP A 363 6.03 -1.11 1.34
C ASP A 363 6.71 -2.49 1.17
N GLY A 364 6.16 -3.33 0.28
CA GLY A 364 6.69 -4.67 -0.01
C GLY A 364 6.40 -5.74 1.07
N GLN A 365 5.65 -5.38 2.12
CA GLN A 365 5.26 -6.30 3.18
C GLN A 365 3.77 -6.62 3.11
N LEU A 366 3.42 -7.87 3.39
CA LEU A 366 2.03 -8.27 3.52
C LEU A 366 1.44 -7.69 4.82
N ARG A 367 0.31 -7.00 4.73
CA ARG A 367 -0.39 -6.41 5.88
C ARG A 367 -1.83 -6.87 5.93
N TYR A 368 -2.17 -7.51 7.04
CA TYR A 368 -3.54 -7.89 7.35
C TYR A 368 -4.28 -6.75 8.06
N ASP A 369 -5.59 -6.72 7.83
CA ASP A 369 -6.51 -5.81 8.48
C ASP A 369 -6.35 -5.94 10.02
N PRO A 370 -6.09 -4.83 10.74
CA PRO A 370 -6.06 -4.81 12.19
C PRO A 370 -7.24 -5.51 12.86
N ARG A 371 -8.44 -5.57 12.23
CA ARG A 371 -9.61 -6.31 12.75
C ARG A 371 -9.28 -7.78 13.06
N ARG A 372 -8.37 -8.40 12.28
CA ARG A 372 -7.95 -9.80 12.44
C ARG A 372 -6.88 -10.00 13.51
N GLU A 373 -6.12 -8.97 13.80
CA GLU A 373 -4.95 -9.03 14.69
C GLU A 373 -5.26 -8.66 16.15
N LEU A 374 -6.53 -8.44 16.48
CA LEU A 374 -6.98 -8.02 17.82
C LEU A 374 -7.23 -9.17 18.81
N GLY A 375 -6.85 -10.41 18.45
CA GLY A 375 -6.91 -11.57 19.33
C GLY A 375 -5.63 -11.77 20.18
N ARG A 376 -5.74 -12.48 21.32
CA ARG A 376 -4.59 -12.82 22.18
C ARG A 376 -3.45 -13.53 21.43
N GLU A 377 -3.79 -14.29 20.40
CA GLU A 377 -2.82 -15.00 19.55
C GLU A 377 -1.94 -14.03 18.72
N HIS A 378 -2.37 -12.78 18.58
CA HIS A 378 -1.72 -11.76 17.74
C HIS A 378 -1.13 -10.60 18.55
N GLU A 379 -1.11 -10.69 19.88
CA GLU A 379 -0.48 -9.68 20.76
C GLU A 379 1.00 -9.48 20.42
N ASP A 380 1.70 -10.57 20.06
CA ASP A 380 3.09 -10.53 19.61
C ASP A 380 3.26 -9.74 18.30
N THR A 381 2.29 -9.83 17.39
CA THR A 381 2.29 -9.09 16.12
C THR A 381 2.10 -7.60 16.37
N LEU A 382 1.12 -7.22 17.20
CA LEU A 382 0.93 -5.82 17.58
C LEU A 382 2.17 -5.26 18.29
N ARG A 383 2.74 -6.01 19.25
CA ARG A 383 3.96 -5.62 19.95
C ARG A 383 5.14 -5.44 18.99
N LYS A 384 5.28 -6.33 17.99
CA LYS A 384 6.29 -6.21 16.93
C LYS A 384 6.08 -4.94 16.10
N ARG A 385 4.84 -4.59 15.75
CA ARG A 385 4.51 -3.35 15.01
C ARG A 385 4.84 -2.10 15.83
N VAL A 386 4.45 -2.06 17.11
CA VAL A 386 4.82 -0.96 18.02
C VAL A 386 6.34 -0.83 18.14
N TRP A 387 7.05 -1.95 18.28
CA TRP A 387 8.51 -1.95 18.30
C TRP A 387 9.09 -1.40 16.99
N LEU A 388 8.63 -1.85 15.82
CA LEU A 388 9.09 -1.34 14.52
C LEU A 388 8.89 0.17 14.40
N ALA A 389 7.72 0.68 14.81
CA ALA A 389 7.42 2.10 14.82
C ALA A 389 8.41 2.89 15.69
N GLN A 390 8.61 2.43 16.94
CA GLN A 390 9.52 3.05 17.87
C GLN A 390 10.97 3.01 17.39
N ASN A 391 11.42 1.93 16.74
CA ASN A 391 12.77 1.89 16.16
C ASN A 391 12.95 2.93 15.07
N ARG A 392 12.01 2.98 14.12
CA ARG A 392 12.07 3.95 13.02
C ARG A 392 12.05 5.39 13.52
N ALA A 393 11.29 5.67 14.58
CA ALA A 393 11.19 7.00 15.15
C ALA A 393 12.36 7.38 16.07
N LEU A 394 12.89 6.44 16.87
CA LEU A 394 13.82 6.74 17.97
C LEU A 394 15.28 6.41 17.66
N LEU A 395 15.57 5.43 16.81
CA LEU A 395 16.97 5.05 16.53
C LEU A 395 17.78 6.21 15.94
N PRO A 396 17.29 6.97 14.94
CA PRO A 396 18.04 8.11 14.43
C PRO A 396 18.39 9.13 15.54
N LEU A 397 17.43 9.41 16.42
CA LEU A 397 17.64 10.36 17.54
C LEU A 397 18.59 9.81 18.62
N LEU A 398 18.60 8.49 18.83
CA LEU A 398 19.55 7.84 19.74
C LEU A 398 20.96 7.81 19.15
N ASP A 399 21.09 7.71 17.83
CA ASP A 399 22.36 7.76 17.13
C ASP A 399 22.93 9.19 17.12
N ASP A 400 22.11 10.21 16.88
CA ASP A 400 22.48 11.62 17.07
C ASP A 400 22.97 11.87 18.52
N ALA A 401 22.19 11.40 19.50
CA ALA A 401 22.55 11.56 20.90
C ALA A 401 23.83 10.79 21.29
N ARG A 402 24.11 9.66 20.64
CA ARG A 402 25.36 8.91 20.79
C ARG A 402 26.54 9.70 20.24
N GLU A 403 26.38 10.36 19.10
CA GLU A 403 27.40 11.23 18.52
C GLU A 403 27.71 12.41 19.44
N ASP A 404 26.68 13.09 19.96
CA ASP A 404 26.83 14.17 20.94
C ASP A 404 27.58 13.70 22.20
N PHE A 405 27.25 12.50 22.69
CA PHE A 405 27.94 11.93 23.85
C PHE A 405 29.41 11.59 23.57
N THR A 406 29.79 11.32 22.32
CA THR A 406 31.20 11.07 21.96
C THR A 406 32.08 12.27 22.33
N GLU A 407 31.57 13.49 22.11
CA GLU A 407 32.25 14.73 22.48
C GLU A 407 32.34 14.90 24.00
N VAL A 408 31.26 14.59 24.73
CA VAL A 408 31.27 14.58 26.20
C VAL A 408 32.31 13.59 26.74
N ILE A 409 32.34 12.36 26.19
CA ILE A 409 33.30 11.33 26.57
C ILE A 409 34.74 11.80 26.30
N ARG A 410 35.00 12.45 25.17
CA ARG A 410 36.31 12.99 24.82
C ARG A 410 36.82 13.98 25.87
N VAL A 411 35.97 14.93 26.29
CA VAL A 411 36.33 15.96 27.27
C VAL A 411 36.44 15.41 28.69
N ARG A 412 35.68 14.36 29.02
CA ARG A 412 35.59 13.79 30.37
C ARG A 412 36.49 12.57 30.59
N SER A 413 37.25 12.14 29.59
CA SER A 413 38.10 10.96 29.66
C SER A 413 39.24 11.16 30.66
N ARG A 414 39.51 10.12 31.45
CA ARG A 414 40.68 10.04 32.33
C ARG A 414 41.82 9.20 31.74
N LEU A 415 41.55 8.53 30.61
CA LEU A 415 42.54 7.78 29.86
C LEU A 415 42.96 8.55 28.60
N PRO A 416 44.16 8.28 28.06
CA PRO A 416 44.46 8.68 26.69
C PRO A 416 43.39 8.15 25.73
N LEU A 417 42.89 9.00 24.83
CA LEU A 417 41.77 8.68 23.94
C LEU A 417 41.98 7.42 23.12
N ALA A 418 43.21 7.15 22.69
CA ALA A 418 43.57 5.92 21.97
C ALA A 418 43.39 4.66 22.83
N GLN A 419 43.75 4.73 24.12
CA GLN A 419 43.57 3.62 25.06
C GLN A 419 42.09 3.43 25.40
N LEU A 420 41.35 4.52 25.56
CA LEU A 420 39.90 4.45 25.77
C LEU A 420 39.20 3.79 24.58
N ALA A 421 39.51 4.24 23.36
CA ALA A 421 38.97 3.68 22.14
C ALA A 421 39.31 2.19 22.02
N GLU A 422 40.56 1.79 22.26
CA GLU A 422 40.96 0.38 22.19
C GLU A 422 40.26 -0.50 23.23
N ARG A 423 40.11 0.01 24.46
CA ARG A 423 39.48 -0.74 25.57
C ARG A 423 37.99 -0.97 25.37
N TYR A 424 37.29 -0.01 24.75
CA TYR A 424 35.84 0.03 24.66
C TYR A 424 35.27 -0.12 23.24
N ARG A 425 36.12 -0.23 22.22
CA ARG A 425 35.70 -0.47 20.84
C ARG A 425 34.96 -1.81 20.74
N SER A 426 33.83 -1.80 20.05
CA SER A 426 33.18 -3.02 19.57
C SER A 426 34.14 -3.74 18.63
N ARG A 427 34.55 -4.96 19.00
CA ARG A 427 35.56 -5.75 18.27
C ARG A 427 35.12 -5.88 16.80
N PRO A 428 35.90 -5.40 15.81
CA PRO A 428 35.49 -5.46 14.42
C PRO A 428 35.40 -6.92 13.96
N VAL A 429 34.28 -7.26 13.31
CA VAL A 429 34.13 -8.52 12.59
C VAL A 429 35.03 -8.42 11.35
N GLY A 430 36.21 -9.03 11.37
CA GLY A 430 37.05 -9.16 10.17
C GLY A 430 38.53 -8.72 10.27
N GLY A 431 39.08 -8.42 11.44
CA GLY A 431 40.54 -8.43 11.67
C GLY A 431 41.40 -7.43 10.87
N VAL A 432 40.82 -6.43 10.20
CA VAL A 432 41.58 -5.43 9.43
C VAL A 432 42.28 -4.43 10.36
N VAL A 433 43.60 -4.35 10.27
CA VAL A 433 44.45 -3.43 11.05
C VAL A 433 44.47 -2.06 10.36
N VAL A 434 43.90 -1.05 11.01
CA VAL A 434 43.84 0.35 10.53
C VAL A 434 44.90 1.20 11.26
N PRO A 435 45.60 2.14 10.59
CA PRO A 435 46.63 3.00 11.20
C PRO A 435 46.14 3.81 12.42
N VAL A 436 47.04 4.01 13.39
CA VAL A 436 46.75 4.38 14.81
C VAL A 436 46.09 5.76 15.02
N ALA A 437 46.43 6.77 14.22
CA ALA A 437 45.88 8.13 14.39
C ALA A 437 44.45 8.25 13.85
N GLU A 438 44.19 7.74 12.63
CA GLU A 438 42.82 7.58 12.12
C GLU A 438 42.00 6.61 12.98
N SER A 439 42.67 5.62 13.59
CA SER A 439 42.05 4.66 14.51
C SER A 439 41.53 5.30 15.80
N THR A 440 42.09 6.42 16.29
CA THR A 440 41.62 7.01 17.55
C THR A 440 40.31 7.80 17.36
N ALA A 441 40.28 8.71 16.38
CA ALA A 441 39.06 9.47 16.08
C ALA A 441 37.94 8.53 15.58
N ARG A 442 38.22 7.64 14.62
CA ARG A 442 37.24 6.60 14.21
C ARG A 442 36.87 5.65 15.35
N GLY A 443 37.82 5.36 16.24
CA GLY A 443 37.59 4.48 17.39
C GLY A 443 36.63 5.07 18.41
N LEU A 444 36.75 6.37 18.69
CA LEU A 444 35.80 7.09 19.53
C LEU A 444 34.44 7.27 18.85
N SER A 445 34.42 7.66 17.56
CA SER A 445 33.18 7.78 16.79
C SER A 445 32.44 6.45 16.64
N GLY A 446 33.13 5.32 16.76
CA GLY A 446 32.54 3.98 16.77
C GLY A 446 32.14 3.46 18.16
N LEU A 447 32.27 4.27 19.23
CA LEU A 447 31.80 3.86 20.55
C LEU A 447 30.27 3.82 20.57
N GLU A 448 29.76 2.72 21.10
CA GLU A 448 28.34 2.53 21.34
C GLU A 448 27.95 3.04 22.73
N LEU A 449 26.67 3.40 22.91
CA LEU A 449 26.16 3.91 24.18
C LEU A 449 26.47 2.99 25.37
N GLY A 450 26.42 1.67 25.17
CA GLY A 450 26.78 0.69 26.20
C GLY A 450 28.26 0.68 26.55
N ALA A 451 29.13 0.92 25.57
CA ALA A 451 30.57 1.03 25.79
C ALA A 451 30.92 2.31 26.56
N MET A 452 30.28 3.43 26.20
CA MET A 452 30.41 4.70 26.92
C MET A 452 29.94 4.58 28.38
N TRP A 453 28.81 3.88 28.60
CA TRP A 453 28.32 3.59 29.96
C TRP A 453 29.30 2.72 30.75
N GLY A 454 29.86 1.69 30.10
CA GLY A 454 30.91 0.85 30.69
C GLY A 454 32.15 1.67 31.09
N ALA A 455 32.60 2.60 30.25
CA ALA A 455 33.72 3.48 30.57
C ALA A 455 33.45 4.37 31.78
N HIS A 456 32.23 4.86 31.92
CA HIS A 456 31.82 5.61 33.11
C HIS A 456 31.82 4.74 34.38
N VAL A 457 31.22 3.54 34.32
CA VAL A 457 31.13 2.62 35.47
C VAL A 457 32.52 2.17 35.96
N ASN A 458 33.47 1.98 35.04
CA ASN A 458 34.85 1.62 35.37
C ASN A 458 35.70 2.84 35.80
N ALA A 459 35.10 4.02 35.90
CA ALA A 459 35.78 5.28 36.25
C ALA A 459 36.88 5.74 35.26
N ASP A 460 36.87 5.22 34.03
CA ASP A 460 37.74 5.66 32.93
C ASP A 460 37.23 6.98 32.31
N VAL A 461 35.94 7.32 32.53
CA VAL A 461 35.32 8.59 32.15
C VAL A 461 34.53 9.18 33.32
N SER A 462 34.74 10.47 33.59
CA SER A 462 34.13 11.17 34.74
C SER A 462 32.93 12.02 34.34
N LEU A 463 31.76 11.40 34.19
CA LEU A 463 30.51 12.12 33.87
C LEU A 463 29.93 12.82 35.11
N LYS A 464 29.30 13.98 34.90
CA LYS A 464 28.41 14.58 35.90
C LYS A 464 27.21 13.66 36.13
N ARG A 465 26.55 13.79 37.29
CA ARG A 465 25.34 13.00 37.61
C ARG A 465 24.26 13.10 36.52
N THR A 466 23.98 14.30 36.03
CA THR A 466 23.00 14.53 34.96
C THR A 466 23.41 13.93 33.62
N GLU A 467 24.70 13.99 33.27
CA GLU A 467 25.27 13.37 32.06
C GLU A 467 25.18 11.83 32.16
N ALA A 468 25.52 11.26 33.32
CA ALA A 468 25.44 9.82 33.57
C ALA A 468 23.98 9.30 33.55
N GLU A 469 23.04 10.01 34.18
CA GLU A 469 21.62 9.67 34.15
C GLU A 469 21.08 9.69 32.71
N ARG A 470 21.44 10.69 31.91
CA ARG A 470 21.05 10.80 30.50
C ARG A 470 21.63 9.66 29.66
N LEU A 471 22.93 9.38 29.79
CA LEU A 471 23.58 8.25 29.09
C LEU A 471 22.93 6.91 29.43
N ARG A 472 22.58 6.70 30.71
CA ARG A 472 21.88 5.49 31.16
C ARG A 472 20.52 5.33 30.51
N VAL A 473 19.76 6.42 30.36
CA VAL A 473 18.44 6.41 29.68
C VAL A 473 18.60 6.03 28.22
N PHE A 474 19.55 6.63 27.50
CA PHE A 474 19.80 6.30 26.09
C PHE A 474 20.25 4.85 25.90
N TRP A 475 21.15 4.37 26.77
CA TRP A 475 21.60 2.99 26.75
C TRP A 475 20.46 1.99 27.02
N ASP A 476 19.64 2.17 28.08
CA ASP A 476 18.52 1.26 28.38
C ASP A 476 17.50 1.24 27.24
N ALA A 477 17.18 2.42 26.68
CA ALA A 477 16.27 2.52 25.54
C ALA A 477 16.79 1.77 24.31
N ARG A 478 18.03 2.05 23.89
CA ARG A 478 18.65 1.38 22.75
C ARG A 478 18.74 -0.13 22.97
N ASN A 479 19.10 -0.57 24.17
CA ASN A 479 19.23 -1.99 24.48
C ASN A 479 17.88 -2.72 24.36
N ARG A 480 16.79 -2.13 24.85
CA ARG A 480 15.44 -2.69 24.71
C ARG A 480 15.00 -2.78 23.24
N LEU A 481 15.22 -1.70 22.49
CA LEU A 481 14.91 -1.67 21.07
C LEU A 481 15.74 -2.72 20.30
N ALA A 482 17.03 -2.89 20.61
CA ALA A 482 17.84 -3.96 20.02
C ALA A 482 17.31 -5.37 20.33
N HIS A 483 16.72 -5.57 21.52
CA HIS A 483 16.10 -6.82 21.95
C HIS A 483 14.62 -6.95 21.56
N ARG A 484 14.15 -6.24 20.53
CA ARG A 484 12.76 -6.37 20.02
C ARG A 484 11.68 -6.06 21.05
N THR A 485 12.00 -5.24 22.05
CA THR A 485 11.10 -4.88 23.13
C THR A 485 10.69 -3.42 22.97
N PRO A 486 9.40 -3.12 22.76
CA PRO A 486 8.94 -1.74 22.75
C PRO A 486 9.08 -1.10 24.14
N LEU A 487 9.28 0.21 24.17
CA LEU A 487 9.27 1.03 25.37
C LEU A 487 7.83 1.25 25.83
N ASP A 488 7.57 1.03 27.11
CA ASP A 488 6.33 1.39 27.80
C ASP A 488 6.26 2.91 28.04
N ALA A 489 5.08 3.42 28.39
CA ALA A 489 4.86 4.85 28.57
C ALA A 489 5.90 5.53 29.50
N PRO A 490 6.25 4.98 30.68
CA PRO A 490 7.21 5.60 31.58
C PRO A 490 8.65 5.63 31.04
N ARG A 491 9.04 4.66 30.20
CA ARG A 491 10.37 4.69 29.56
C ARG A 491 10.39 5.65 28.38
N LEU A 492 9.32 5.68 27.59
CA LEU A 492 9.20 6.59 26.47
C LEU A 492 9.20 8.06 26.94
N ASP A 493 8.46 8.39 27.99
CA ASP A 493 8.47 9.75 28.59
C ASP A 493 9.87 10.13 29.11
N ARG A 494 10.55 9.22 29.82
CA ARG A 494 11.92 9.45 30.30
C ARG A 494 12.90 9.69 29.16
N LEU A 495 12.82 8.88 28.10
CA LEU A 495 13.65 9.05 26.91
C LEU A 495 13.36 10.38 26.21
N ALA A 496 12.08 10.73 26.04
CA ALA A 496 11.69 11.95 25.35
C ALA A 496 12.18 13.21 26.09
N ARG A 497 12.14 13.21 27.43
CA ARG A 497 12.75 14.27 28.25
C ARG A 497 14.26 14.33 28.05
N ALA A 498 14.93 13.17 28.09
CA ALA A 498 16.38 13.08 27.93
C ALA A 498 16.88 13.56 26.55
N LEU A 499 16.10 13.33 25.48
CA LEU A 499 16.39 13.80 24.12
C LEU A 499 16.05 15.29 23.89
N SER A 500 15.26 15.91 24.78
CA SER A 500 14.83 17.32 24.66
C SER A 500 15.73 18.31 25.40
N HIS A 501 16.80 17.83 26.02
CA HIS A 501 17.81 18.60 26.73
C HIS A 501 19.04 18.82 25.87
#